data_AF-A0A8U0MMH8-F1
#
_entry.id   AF-A0A8U0MMH8-F1
#
_cell.length_a   1.000
_cell.length_b   1.000
_cell.length_c   1.000
_cell.angle_alpha   90.00
_cell.angle_beta   90.00
_cell.angle_gamma   90.00
#
_symmetry.space_group_name_H-M   'P 1'
#
loop_
_entity.id
_entity.type
_entity.pdbx_description
1 polymer ?
#
loop_
_entity_poly.entity_id
_entity_poly.type
_entity_poly.pdbx_seq_one_letter_code
_entity_poly.pdbx_strand_id
1 'polypeptide(L)'
;MRWQEVSGIVAEFDAFVLVTVYVPNAGQGLLRLGYWQHWDEGFRKFLKGLASQKPLVPYGDLNVAHEEIDLRNPKGNKKNAGFTPQERQGFGALLQAVPLVDSFWHLYPNTAYAYTFWTYMMNAQFKNVSWHLHYFLLSHSLLPALCDSKIHSKALSSDHCLITLHLAL
;
A
#
# COMPACT_ATOMS: atom_id res chain seq x y z
N MET A 1 14.71 -14.83 -19.99
CA MET A 1 14.04 -15.57 -18.90
C MET A 1 13.60 -14.54 -17.87
N ARG A 2 12.33 -14.11 -17.88
CA ARG A 2 11.81 -13.07 -16.95
C ARG A 2 11.17 -13.78 -15.77
N TRP A 3 11.89 -13.85 -14.65
CA TRP A 3 11.30 -14.21 -13.38
C TRP A 3 10.50 -12.99 -12.90
N GLN A 4 9.19 -12.99 -13.11
CA GLN A 4 8.30 -12.11 -12.36
C GLN A 4 7.99 -12.83 -11.05
N GLU A 5 8.80 -12.57 -10.02
CA GLU A 5 8.42 -12.85 -8.64
C GLU A 5 7.29 -11.88 -8.26
N VAL A 6 6.06 -12.22 -8.65
CA VAL A 6 4.89 -11.58 -8.05
C VAL A 6 4.71 -12.25 -6.70
N SER A 7 5.15 -11.57 -5.64
CA SER A 7 4.86 -11.95 -4.26
C SER A 7 3.39 -11.61 -3.95
N GLY A 8 2.46 -12.25 -4.64
CA GLY A 8 1.05 -11.91 -4.57
C GLY A 8 0.14 -12.99 -5.16
N ILE A 9 -1.14 -12.91 -4.82
CA ILE A 9 -2.19 -13.82 -5.29
C ILE A 9 -3.26 -12.98 -5.97
N VAL A 10 -3.75 -13.45 -7.11
CA VAL A 10 -4.92 -12.90 -7.80
C VAL A 10 -6.09 -13.85 -7.61
N ALA A 11 -7.21 -13.32 -7.16
CA ALA A 11 -8.47 -14.03 -7.04
C ALA A 11 -9.57 -13.25 -7.76
N GLU A 12 -10.20 -13.88 -8.74
CA GLU A 12 -11.33 -13.29 -9.45
C GLU A 12 -12.64 -13.68 -8.77
N PHE A 13 -13.50 -12.69 -8.54
CA PHE A 13 -14.88 -12.85 -8.07
C PHE A 13 -15.83 -12.26 -9.10
N ASP A 14 -17.15 -12.47 -8.92
CA ASP A 14 -18.16 -12.03 -9.89
C ASP A 14 -18.09 -10.52 -10.16
N ALA A 15 -17.98 -9.69 -9.11
CA ALA A 15 -18.03 -8.23 -9.22
C ALA A 15 -16.65 -7.56 -9.40
N PHE A 16 -15.56 -8.17 -8.94
CA PHE A 16 -14.23 -7.56 -8.93
C PHE A 16 -13.11 -8.61 -8.91
N VAL A 17 -11.88 -8.17 -9.18
CA VAL A 17 -10.66 -8.96 -9.01
C VAL A 17 -9.90 -8.44 -7.79
N LEU A 18 -9.61 -9.35 -6.86
CA LEU A 18 -8.81 -9.09 -5.67
C LEU A 18 -7.34 -9.42 -5.97
N VAL A 19 -6.43 -8.49 -5.66
CA VAL A 19 -4.98 -8.72 -5.78
C VAL A 19 -4.34 -8.48 -4.43
N THR A 20 -3.91 -9.54 -3.73
CA THR A 20 -3.08 -9.37 -2.53
C THR A 20 -1.62 -9.34 -2.93
N VAL A 21 -0.84 -8.45 -2.32
CA VAL A 21 0.59 -8.32 -2.63
C VAL A 21 1.41 -7.97 -1.39
N TYR A 22 2.61 -8.55 -1.32
CA TYR A 22 3.69 -8.13 -0.43
C TYR A 22 4.79 -7.51 -1.29
N VAL A 23 4.79 -6.18 -1.39
CA VAL A 23 5.74 -5.45 -2.24
C VAL A 23 7.16 -5.64 -1.68
N PRO A 24 8.18 -5.90 -2.51
CA PRO A 24 9.55 -6.00 -2.03
C PRO A 24 9.99 -4.74 -1.29
N ASN A 25 10.70 -4.86 -0.18
CA ASN A 25 11.31 -3.71 0.49
C ASN A 25 12.59 -3.27 -0.26
N ALA A 26 12.85 -1.96 -0.38
CA ALA A 26 14.08 -1.42 -1.00
C ALA A 26 15.37 -1.74 -0.22
N GLY A 27 15.24 -2.28 1.00
CA GLY A 27 16.32 -2.82 1.81
C GLY A 27 17.09 -1.74 2.59
N GLN A 28 17.81 -2.20 3.62
CA GLN A 28 18.71 -1.33 4.37
C GLN A 28 19.77 -0.72 3.45
N GLY A 29 20.04 0.58 3.60
CA GLY A 29 20.98 1.29 2.73
C GLY A 29 20.52 1.39 1.26
N LEU A 30 19.24 1.10 0.97
CA LEU A 30 18.64 1.14 -0.37
C LEU A 30 19.28 0.16 -1.37
N LEU A 31 19.89 -0.91 -0.88
CA LEU A 31 20.60 -1.90 -1.69
C LEU A 31 19.73 -2.58 -2.76
N ARG A 32 18.40 -2.60 -2.56
CA ARG A 32 17.43 -3.20 -3.49
C ARG A 32 16.57 -2.17 -4.21
N LEU A 33 16.85 -0.86 -4.09
CA LEU A 33 16.02 0.17 -4.71
C LEU A 33 15.92 0.01 -6.25
N GLY A 34 17.02 -0.36 -6.92
CA GLY A 34 16.98 -0.63 -8.37
C GLY A 34 16.08 -1.81 -8.74
N TYR A 35 16.09 -2.88 -7.93
CA TYR A 35 15.16 -4.00 -8.08
C TYR A 35 13.72 -3.57 -7.82
N TRP A 36 13.49 -2.76 -6.78
CA TRP A 36 12.18 -2.21 -6.45
C TRP A 36 11.59 -1.41 -7.62
N GLN A 37 12.36 -0.52 -8.24
CA GLN A 37 11.88 0.29 -9.37
C GLN A 37 11.50 -0.58 -10.58
N HIS A 38 12.29 -1.60 -10.89
CA HIS A 38 11.97 -2.56 -11.94
C HIS A 38 10.69 -3.35 -11.63
N TRP A 39 10.55 -3.76 -10.37
CA TRP A 39 9.36 -4.48 -9.88
C TRP A 39 8.10 -3.61 -9.95
N ASP A 40 8.16 -2.35 -9.49
CA ASP A 40 7.04 -1.39 -9.51
C ASP A 40 6.54 -1.13 -10.94
N GLU A 41 7.45 -0.96 -11.91
CA GLU A 41 7.07 -0.83 -13.32
C GLU A 41 6.34 -2.08 -13.85
N GLY A 42 6.84 -3.27 -13.51
CA GLY A 42 6.22 -4.54 -13.88
C GLY A 42 4.84 -4.72 -13.26
N PHE A 43 4.72 -4.43 -11.96
CA PHE A 43 3.48 -4.56 -11.21
C PHE A 43 2.40 -3.58 -11.70
N ARG A 44 2.77 -2.32 -11.96
CA ARG A 44 1.86 -1.32 -12.55
C ARG A 44 1.34 -1.75 -13.93
N LYS A 45 2.20 -2.30 -14.80
CA LYS A 45 1.77 -2.85 -16.11
C LYS A 45 0.82 -4.03 -15.94
N PHE A 46 1.12 -4.92 -15.00
CA PHE A 46 0.29 -6.07 -14.67
C PHE A 46 -1.11 -5.65 -14.21
N LEU A 47 -1.20 -4.80 -13.18
CA LEU A 47 -2.48 -4.31 -12.68
C LEU A 47 -3.27 -3.55 -13.75
N LYS A 48 -2.60 -2.76 -14.61
CA LYS A 48 -3.29 -2.08 -15.72
C LYS A 48 -3.97 -3.06 -16.68
N GLY A 49 -3.37 -4.23 -16.95
CA GLY A 49 -3.96 -5.27 -17.79
C GLY A 49 -5.15 -6.00 -17.14
N LEU A 50 -5.18 -6.09 -15.81
CA LEU A 50 -6.34 -6.62 -15.08
C LEU A 50 -7.48 -5.59 -15.01
N ALA A 51 -7.15 -4.32 -14.75
CA ALA A 51 -8.12 -3.23 -14.62
C ALA A 51 -8.90 -2.97 -15.91
N SER A 52 -8.36 -3.35 -17.08
CA SER A 52 -9.08 -3.22 -18.34
C SER A 52 -10.20 -4.26 -18.53
N GLN A 53 -10.27 -5.29 -17.68
CA GLN A 53 -11.22 -6.38 -17.81
C GLN A 53 -12.32 -6.30 -16.73
N LYS A 54 -11.93 -6.01 -15.49
CA LYS A 54 -12.84 -6.01 -14.33
C LYS A 54 -12.33 -5.03 -13.27
N PRO A 55 -13.20 -4.41 -12.45
CA PRO A 55 -12.76 -3.56 -11.34
C PRO A 55 -11.80 -4.30 -10.40
N LEU A 56 -10.79 -3.59 -9.90
CA LEU A 56 -9.74 -4.16 -9.06
C LEU A 56 -9.83 -3.68 -7.61
N VAL A 57 -9.39 -4.56 -6.72
CA VAL A 57 -9.07 -4.27 -5.32
C VAL A 57 -7.65 -4.77 -5.00
N PRO A 58 -6.58 -4.02 -5.34
CA PRO A 58 -5.24 -4.34 -4.85
C PRO A 58 -5.12 -4.04 -3.36
N TYR A 59 -4.56 -4.97 -2.58
CA TYR A 59 -4.36 -4.79 -1.15
C TYR A 59 -3.13 -5.51 -0.60
N GLY A 60 -2.70 -5.10 0.58
CA GLY A 60 -1.58 -5.71 1.31
C GLY A 60 -0.54 -4.68 1.72
N ASP A 61 0.66 -5.17 2.05
CA ASP A 61 1.80 -4.32 2.39
C ASP A 61 2.46 -3.82 1.09
N LEU A 62 2.28 -2.53 0.82
CA LEU A 62 2.86 -1.88 -0.35
C LEU A 62 4.26 -1.31 -0.09
N ASN A 63 4.78 -1.47 1.14
CA ASN A 63 6.13 -1.08 1.55
C ASN A 63 6.49 0.38 1.21
N VAL A 64 5.50 1.27 1.18
CA VAL A 64 5.69 2.70 0.93
C VAL A 64 4.67 3.52 1.72
N ALA A 65 5.13 4.59 2.36
CA ALA A 65 4.31 5.67 2.87
C ALA A 65 4.23 6.75 1.78
N HIS A 66 3.04 7.03 1.23
CA HIS A 66 2.90 7.84 0.02
C HIS A 66 3.23 9.32 0.26
N GLU A 67 2.71 9.89 1.33
CA GLU A 67 2.82 11.30 1.69
C GLU A 67 3.37 11.51 3.10
N GLU A 68 3.72 12.76 3.44
CA GLU A 68 4.30 13.07 4.76
C GLU A 68 3.34 12.77 5.92
N ILE A 69 2.03 12.70 5.68
CA ILE A 69 1.01 12.31 6.67
C ILE A 69 1.07 10.80 7.01
N ASP A 70 1.61 9.99 6.11
CA ASP A 70 1.64 8.52 6.20
C ASP A 70 2.71 7.99 7.14
N LEU A 71 3.53 8.84 7.75
CA LEU A 71 4.52 8.41 8.72
C LEU A 71 4.81 9.47 9.77
N ARG A 72 5.27 9.02 10.94
CA ARG A 72 5.51 9.92 12.07
C ARG A 72 6.66 10.90 11.84
N ASN A 73 7.69 10.47 11.12
CA ASN A 73 8.99 11.15 11.00
C ASN A 73 9.41 11.32 9.52
N PRO A 74 8.66 12.08 8.69
CA PRO A 74 8.95 12.24 7.27
C PRO A 74 10.35 12.82 6.99
N LYS A 75 10.74 13.87 7.72
CA LYS A 75 12.02 14.57 7.51
C LYS A 75 13.25 13.65 7.63
N GLY A 76 13.24 12.74 8.60
CA GLY A 76 14.35 11.82 8.86
C GLY A 76 14.37 10.59 7.95
N ASN A 77 13.27 10.29 7.26
CA ASN A 77 13.11 9.03 6.51
C ASN A 77 13.15 9.21 4.98
N LYS A 78 13.35 10.42 4.44
CA LYS A 78 13.41 10.66 2.98
C LYS A 78 14.49 9.87 2.23
N LYS A 79 15.44 9.25 2.95
CA LYS A 79 16.52 8.41 2.41
C LYS A 79 16.47 6.97 2.91
N ASN A 80 15.35 6.57 3.53
CA ASN A 80 15.13 5.23 4.04
C ASN A 80 14.09 4.51 3.16
N ALA A 81 14.20 3.18 3.10
CA ALA A 81 13.23 2.34 2.40
C ALA A 81 11.82 2.62 2.92
N GLY A 82 10.86 2.66 2.01
CA GLY A 82 9.47 3.01 2.23
C GLY A 82 9.14 4.50 2.24
N PHE A 83 10.13 5.40 2.13
CA PHE A 83 9.86 6.85 2.01
C PHE A 83 10.85 7.58 1.09
N THR A 84 11.54 6.85 0.21
CA THR A 84 12.35 7.51 -0.82
C THR A 84 11.46 8.26 -1.82
N PRO A 85 11.95 9.34 -2.47
CA PRO A 85 11.23 9.99 -3.56
C PRO A 85 10.80 9.03 -4.67
N GLN A 86 11.65 8.04 -4.98
CA GLN A 86 11.40 7.02 -6.00
C GLN A 86 10.23 6.12 -5.62
N GLU A 87 10.19 5.64 -4.37
CA GLU A 87 9.09 4.80 -3.89
C GLU A 87 7.76 5.55 -3.92
N ARG A 88 7.75 6.78 -3.40
CA ARG A 88 6.57 7.64 -3.38
C ARG A 88 6.06 7.99 -4.78
N GLN A 89 6.98 8.34 -5.68
CA GLN A 89 6.63 8.64 -7.07
C GLN A 89 6.07 7.40 -7.78
N GLY A 90 6.65 6.21 -7.53
CA GLY A 90 6.13 4.96 -8.09
C GLY A 90 4.71 4.65 -7.59
N PHE A 91 4.43 4.87 -6.31
CA PHE A 91 3.07 4.74 -5.77
C PHE A 91 2.09 5.71 -6.45
N GLY A 92 2.43 6.99 -6.54
CA GLY A 92 1.60 7.98 -7.24
C GLY A 92 1.37 7.62 -8.72
N ALA A 93 2.40 7.15 -9.41
CA ALA A 93 2.29 6.69 -10.79
C ALA A 93 1.44 5.41 -10.93
N LEU A 94 1.43 4.52 -9.93
CA LEU A 94 0.52 3.38 -9.87
C LEU A 94 -0.94 3.85 -9.79
N LEU A 95 -1.25 4.75 -8.85
CA LEU A 95 -2.60 5.31 -8.69
C LEU A 95 -3.10 5.96 -9.97
N GLN A 96 -2.25 6.73 -10.65
CA GLN A 96 -2.62 7.42 -11.89
C GLN A 96 -2.75 6.48 -13.09
N ALA A 97 -1.86 5.51 -13.25
CA ALA A 97 -1.82 4.67 -14.46
C ALA A 97 -2.89 3.56 -14.47
N VAL A 98 -3.33 3.09 -13.30
CA VAL A 98 -4.37 2.05 -13.09
C VAL A 98 -5.73 2.65 -12.69
N PRO A 99 -5.88 3.99 -12.80
CA PRO A 99 -6.81 4.80 -12.00
C PRO A 99 -7.32 4.14 -10.72
N LEU A 100 -6.45 4.05 -9.71
CA LEU A 100 -6.79 3.53 -8.39
C LEU A 100 -6.92 4.66 -7.37
N VAL A 101 -7.77 4.45 -6.37
CA VAL A 101 -7.97 5.34 -5.23
C VAL A 101 -7.56 4.61 -3.96
N ASP A 102 -6.81 5.30 -3.10
CA ASP A 102 -6.56 4.85 -1.74
C ASP A 102 -7.85 4.96 -0.91
N SER A 103 -8.43 3.81 -0.53
CA SER A 103 -9.71 3.78 0.17
C SER A 103 -9.68 4.46 1.54
N PHE A 104 -8.56 4.38 2.28
CA PHE A 104 -8.46 4.97 3.60
C PHE A 104 -8.40 6.49 3.48
N TRP A 105 -7.48 7.00 2.67
CA TRP A 105 -7.32 8.45 2.51
C TRP A 105 -8.45 9.11 1.73
N HIS A 106 -9.20 8.36 0.90
CA HIS A 106 -10.43 8.85 0.30
C HIS A 106 -11.49 9.20 1.36
N LEU A 107 -11.65 8.35 2.38
CA LEU A 107 -12.62 8.55 3.47
C LEU A 107 -12.10 9.48 4.55
N TYR A 108 -10.79 9.48 4.80
CA TYR A 108 -10.18 10.09 5.98
C TYR A 108 -9.02 11.06 5.65
N PRO A 109 -9.14 11.98 4.67
CA PRO A 109 -8.00 12.70 4.06
C PRO A 109 -7.18 13.56 5.03
N ASN A 110 -7.75 13.95 6.17
CA ASN A 110 -7.11 14.82 7.16
C ASN A 110 -6.83 14.11 8.49
N THR A 111 -7.00 12.79 8.56
CA THR A 111 -6.81 12.04 9.81
C THR A 111 -5.34 11.94 10.15
N ALA A 112 -4.95 12.53 11.27
CA ALA A 112 -3.58 12.45 11.75
C ALA A 112 -3.28 11.09 12.42
N TYR A 113 -2.04 10.64 12.31
CA TYR A 113 -1.47 9.51 13.05
C TYR A 113 -2.13 8.13 12.79
N ALA A 114 -2.64 7.92 11.57
CA ALA A 114 -3.25 6.68 11.11
C ALA A 114 -2.22 5.77 10.44
N TYR A 115 -1.66 4.84 11.19
CA TYR A 115 -0.55 4.00 10.76
C TYR A 115 -0.85 2.51 10.84
N THR A 116 -0.06 1.69 10.14
CA THR A 116 -0.26 0.24 10.05
C THR A 116 0.97 -0.57 10.39
N PHE A 117 2.14 0.05 10.60
CA PHE A 117 3.42 -0.60 10.90
C PHE A 117 4.24 0.12 11.96
N TRP A 118 4.64 -0.58 13.02
CA TRP A 118 5.53 -0.10 14.07
C TRP A 118 6.72 -1.03 14.22
N THR A 119 7.94 -0.48 14.14
CA THR A 119 9.12 -1.25 14.52
C THR A 119 9.01 -1.72 15.97
N TYR A 120 9.41 -2.97 16.24
CA TYR A 120 9.52 -3.49 17.60
C TYR A 120 10.54 -2.72 18.46
N MET A 121 11.45 -1.98 17.83
CA MET A 121 12.49 -1.23 18.53
C MET A 121 11.94 0.03 19.21
N MET A 122 12.61 0.46 20.29
CA MET A 122 12.40 1.77 20.93
C MET A 122 10.96 2.06 21.42
N ASN A 123 10.15 1.03 21.65
CA ASN A 123 8.74 1.12 22.03
C ASN A 123 7.93 1.99 21.04
N ALA A 124 8.21 1.84 19.73
CA ALA A 124 7.61 2.68 18.70
C ALA A 124 6.08 2.60 18.68
N GLN A 125 5.53 1.41 18.94
CA GLN A 125 4.08 1.20 19.07
C GLN A 125 3.45 2.02 20.19
N PHE A 126 4.03 1.98 21.39
CA PHE A 126 3.54 2.76 22.53
C PHE A 126 3.59 4.28 22.27
N LYS A 127 4.60 4.74 21.52
CA LYS A 127 4.79 6.16 21.18
C LYS A 127 4.06 6.60 19.90
N ASN A 128 3.38 5.67 19.23
CA ASN A 128 2.82 5.83 17.90
C ASN A 128 3.81 6.43 16.87
N VAL A 129 5.05 5.96 16.88
CA VAL A 129 6.09 6.32 15.91
C VAL A 129 6.13 5.26 14.81
N SER A 130 5.62 5.57 13.64
CA SER A 130 5.09 4.53 12.75
C SER A 130 4.91 5.00 11.30
N TRP A 131 4.42 4.09 10.47
CA TRP A 131 4.23 4.21 9.02
C TRP A 131 2.90 3.58 8.62
N HIS A 132 2.24 4.17 7.64
CA HIS A 132 1.12 3.59 6.89
C HIS A 132 1.71 2.90 5.67
N LEU A 133 1.76 1.57 5.70
CA LEU A 133 2.34 0.76 4.62
C LEU A 133 1.31 -0.19 3.99
N HIS A 134 0.14 -0.33 4.62
CA HIS A 134 -0.86 -1.31 4.22
C HIS A 134 -2.07 -0.61 3.65
N TYR A 135 -2.47 -1.00 2.44
CA TYR A 135 -3.50 -0.29 1.70
C TYR A 135 -4.58 -1.23 1.19
N PHE A 136 -5.78 -0.69 1.04
CA PHE A 136 -6.75 -1.16 0.06
C PHE A 136 -6.88 -0.07 -1.01
N LEU A 137 -6.43 -0.39 -2.22
CA LEU A 137 -6.60 0.45 -3.40
C LEU A 137 -7.83 -0.03 -4.17
N LEU A 138 -8.60 0.89 -4.75
CA LEU A 138 -9.86 0.57 -5.43
C LEU A 138 -9.88 1.17 -6.82
N SER A 139 -10.38 0.42 -7.80
CA SER A 139 -10.86 1.04 -9.04
C SER A 139 -11.95 2.07 -8.72
N HIS A 140 -11.95 3.20 -9.44
CA HIS A 140 -12.92 4.29 -9.21
C HIS A 140 -14.38 3.84 -9.29
N SER A 141 -14.69 2.83 -10.11
CA SER A 141 -16.04 2.25 -10.23
C SER A 141 -16.54 1.57 -8.95
N LEU A 142 -15.66 1.23 -8.01
CA LEU A 142 -16.02 0.63 -6.73
C LEU A 142 -16.23 1.67 -5.62
N LEU A 143 -15.94 2.96 -5.86
CA LEU A 143 -16.13 4.01 -4.85
C LEU A 143 -17.58 4.12 -4.35
N PRO A 144 -18.63 4.02 -5.20
CA PRO A 144 -20.01 4.04 -4.71
C PRO A 144 -20.34 2.88 -3.77
N ALA A 145 -19.61 1.77 -3.86
CA ALA A 145 -19.77 0.62 -2.97
C ALA A 145 -18.92 0.74 -1.69
N LEU A 146 -17.96 1.69 -1.61
CA LEU A 146 -17.09 1.85 -0.46
C LEU A 146 -17.86 2.32 0.78
N CYS A 147 -17.99 1.45 1.76
CA CYS A 147 -18.62 1.78 3.05
C CYS A 147 -17.59 2.30 4.05
N ASP A 148 -16.49 1.57 4.26
CA ASP A 148 -15.44 1.95 5.20
C ASP A 148 -14.10 1.25 4.88
N SER A 149 -13.01 1.85 5.35
CA SER A 149 -11.66 1.32 5.29
C SER A 149 -10.99 1.53 6.66
N LYS A 150 -10.76 0.46 7.40
CA LYS A 150 -10.39 0.48 8.82
C LYS A 150 -8.96 0.05 9.06
N ILE A 151 -8.38 0.67 10.08
CA ILE A 151 -7.08 0.31 10.68
C ILE A 151 -7.34 -0.18 12.11
N HIS A 152 -6.93 -1.40 12.42
CA HIS A 152 -7.13 -2.03 13.73
C HIS A 152 -5.87 -1.98 14.59
N SER A 153 -5.45 -0.77 14.97
CA SER A 153 -4.18 -0.49 15.67
C SER A 153 -4.01 -1.22 17.03
N LYS A 154 -5.08 -1.78 17.60
CA LYS A 154 -5.06 -2.52 18.87
C LYS A 154 -4.89 -4.04 18.69
N ALA A 155 -4.89 -4.56 17.47
CA ALA A 155 -4.65 -5.98 17.21
C ALA A 155 -3.13 -6.27 17.23
N LEU A 156 -2.63 -6.86 18.33
CA LEU A 156 -1.19 -6.96 18.65
C LEU A 156 -0.52 -8.28 18.23
N SER A 157 -0.78 -8.78 17.02
CA SER A 157 -0.20 -10.07 16.56
C SER A 157 1.10 -9.93 15.76
N SER A 158 1.45 -8.72 15.31
CA SER A 158 2.60 -8.41 14.45
C SER A 158 3.03 -6.95 14.70
N ASP A 159 4.20 -6.58 14.17
CA ASP A 159 4.65 -5.21 13.92
C ASP A 159 3.74 -4.47 12.95
N HIS A 160 2.88 -5.18 12.24
CA HIS A 160 1.79 -4.65 11.45
C HIS A 160 0.44 -4.88 12.12
N CYS A 161 -0.51 -3.97 11.92
CA CYS A 161 -1.88 -4.18 12.34
C CYS A 161 -2.79 -4.57 11.17
N LEU A 162 -3.90 -5.25 11.50
CA LEU A 162 -4.93 -5.59 10.53
C LEU A 162 -5.56 -4.32 9.92
N ILE A 163 -5.86 -4.38 8.62
CA ILE A 163 -6.75 -3.44 7.94
C ILE A 163 -7.98 -4.17 7.40
N THR A 164 -9.12 -3.49 7.29
CA THR A 164 -10.38 -4.09 6.80
C THR A 164 -11.08 -3.16 5.84
N LEU A 165 -11.58 -3.72 4.74
CA LEU A 165 -12.39 -3.01 3.75
C LEU A 165 -13.84 -3.52 3.82
N HIS A 166 -14.80 -2.59 3.79
CA HIS A 166 -16.21 -2.90 3.68
C HIS A 166 -16.77 -2.34 2.37
N LEU A 167 -17.33 -3.22 1.53
CA LEU A 167 -17.99 -2.88 0.27
C LEU A 167 -19.45 -3.37 0.26
N ALA A 168 -20.36 -2.57 -0.28
CA ALA A 168 -21.74 -2.95 -0.57
C ALA A 168 -21.88 -3.29 -2.08
N LEU A 169 -21.63 -4.55 -2.42
CA LEU A 169 -21.58 -5.07 -3.80
C LEU A 169 -22.91 -5.67 -4.26
#